data_AF-A0A1V4Y4B0-F1
#
_entry.id   AF-A0A1V4Y4B0-F1
#
_cell.length_a   1.000
_cell.length_b   1.000
_cell.length_c   1.000
_cell.angle_alpha   90.00
_cell.angle_beta   90.00
_cell.angle_gamma   90.00
#
_symmetry.space_group_name_H-M   'P 1'
#
loop_
_entity.id
_entity.type
_entity.pdbx_description
1 polymer ?
#
loop_
_entity_poly.entity_id
_entity_poly.type
_entity_poly.pdbx_seq_one_letter_code
_entity_poly.pdbx_strand_id
1 'polypeptide(L)'
;MGDYLDKKYSYSIQGLTFTGNVLDEACYFEGDGFKGNGAEDSGIYYDTANGDVWYNPTTDKGGDSVKICTLIGVPGERASLLDNVDITYSA
;
A
#
# COMPACT_ATOMS: atom_id res chain seq x y z
N MET A 1 1.42 -12.75 19.79
CA MET A 1 2.06 -12.47 18.49
C MET A 1 1.44 -11.19 17.98
N GLY A 2 2.20 -10.10 17.86
CA GLY A 2 1.72 -8.86 17.25
C GLY A 2 1.54 -9.05 15.75
N ASP A 3 0.60 -8.31 15.16
CA ASP A 3 0.38 -8.30 13.72
C ASP A 3 1.66 -7.80 13.00
N TYR A 4 1.99 -8.45 11.89
CA TYR A 4 3.13 -8.07 11.03
C TYR A 4 2.90 -6.73 10.32
N LEU A 5 1.66 -6.26 10.22
CA LEU A 5 1.31 -5.06 9.45
C LEU A 5 1.32 -3.76 10.26
N ASP A 6 0.80 -3.73 11.49
CA ASP A 6 0.68 -2.47 12.27
C ASP A 6 1.38 -2.50 13.64
N LYS A 7 2.02 -3.62 14.00
CA LYS A 7 2.68 -3.84 15.30
C LYS A 7 1.76 -3.63 16.51
N LYS A 8 0.45 -3.59 16.31
CA LYS A 8 -0.56 -3.50 17.37
C LYS A 8 -1.02 -4.92 17.73
N TYR A 9 -1.34 -5.12 19.00
CA TYR A 9 -2.01 -6.34 19.47
C TYR A 9 -3.52 -6.25 19.21
N SER A 10 -3.89 -6.06 17.96
CA SER A 10 -5.28 -6.10 17.50
C SER A 10 -5.33 -6.78 16.14
N TYR A 11 -6.27 -7.68 15.93
CA TYR A 11 -6.51 -8.30 14.62
C TYR A 11 -7.13 -7.34 13.59
N SER A 12 -7.09 -6.02 13.83
CA SER A 12 -7.77 -5.01 13.05
C SER A 12 -6.77 -4.13 12.33
N ILE A 13 -6.83 -4.13 11.00
CA ILE A 13 -6.15 -3.15 10.16
C ILE A 13 -6.63 -1.74 10.55
N GLN A 14 -5.72 -0.78 10.62
CA GLN A 14 -6.02 0.63 10.94
C GLN A 14 -6.04 1.48 9.67
N GLY A 15 -6.83 2.55 9.66
CA GLY A 15 -6.77 3.57 8.61
C GLY A 15 -7.28 3.15 7.23
N LEU A 16 -7.62 1.88 7.01
CA LEU A 16 -8.29 1.42 5.79
C LEU A 16 -9.80 1.32 6.03
N THR A 17 -10.56 1.86 5.08
CA THR A 17 -12.03 1.75 5.03
C THR A 17 -12.42 0.82 3.90
N PHE A 18 -13.46 0.00 4.12
CA PHE A 18 -13.96 -0.96 3.13
C PHE A 18 -15.47 -0.83 2.99
N THR A 19 -15.97 -0.89 1.75
CA THR A 19 -17.38 -1.12 1.46
C THR A 19 -17.56 -2.59 1.08
N GLY A 20 -18.04 -3.39 2.04
CA GLY A 20 -18.00 -4.84 1.92
C GLY A 20 -16.56 -5.35 1.91
N ASN A 21 -16.15 -6.00 0.82
CA ASN A 21 -14.78 -6.52 0.64
C ASN A 21 -13.93 -5.65 -0.31
N VAL A 22 -14.41 -4.47 -0.68
CA VAL A 22 -13.75 -3.55 -1.60
C VAL A 22 -13.12 -2.41 -0.81
N LEU A 23 -11.83 -2.15 -1.04
CA LEU A 23 -11.12 -1.01 -0.45
C LEU A 23 -11.75 0.30 -0.94
N ASP A 24 -11.96 1.24 -0.04
CA ASP A 24 -12.39 2.60 -0.41
C ASP A 24 -11.34 3.26 -1.30
N GLU A 25 -11.78 3.94 -2.36
CA GLU A 25 -10.88 4.66 -3.29
C GLU A 25 -10.06 5.73 -2.57
N ALA A 26 -10.60 6.32 -1.49
CA ALA A 26 -9.89 7.29 -0.66
C ALA A 26 -8.74 6.66 0.15
N CYS A 27 -8.56 5.34 0.11
CA CYS A 27 -7.50 4.62 0.79
C CYS A 27 -6.42 4.08 -0.17
N TYR A 28 -6.45 4.41 -1.46
CA TYR A 28 -5.43 4.01 -2.43
C TYR A 28 -4.79 5.22 -3.11
N PHE A 29 -3.46 5.27 -3.09
CA PHE A 29 -2.68 6.37 -3.63
C PHE A 29 -1.53 5.83 -4.46
N GLU A 30 -1.27 6.42 -5.62
CA GLU A 30 -0.17 6.03 -6.49
C GLU A 30 0.58 7.23 -7.04
N GLY A 31 1.90 7.08 -7.16
CA GLY A 31 2.77 8.13 -7.66
C GLY A 31 4.24 7.78 -7.50
N ASP A 32 5.09 8.56 -8.16
CA ASP A 32 6.55 8.41 -8.04
C ASP A 32 6.98 8.73 -6.60
N GLY A 33 7.62 7.76 -5.93
CA GLY A 33 8.11 7.92 -4.56
C GLY A 33 7.04 7.90 -3.47
N PHE A 34 5.81 7.47 -3.79
CA PHE A 34 4.70 7.42 -2.83
C PHE A 34 4.90 6.30 -1.80
N LYS A 35 5.13 6.70 -0.54
CA LYS A 35 5.45 5.76 0.56
C LYS A 35 4.54 5.89 1.79
N GLY A 36 3.65 6.89 1.80
CA GLY A 36 2.76 7.19 2.94
C GLY A 36 3.49 7.42 4.27
N ASN A 37 4.77 7.83 4.22
CA ASN A 37 5.65 7.85 5.39
C ASN A 37 5.83 9.27 5.99
N GLY A 38 5.06 10.23 5.51
CA GLY A 38 5.02 11.62 5.95
C GLY A 38 3.68 11.94 6.64
N ALA A 39 3.17 13.14 6.38
CA ALA A 39 1.89 13.61 6.91
C ALA A 39 0.72 13.32 5.95
N GLU A 40 0.83 12.28 5.13
CA GLU A 40 -0.24 11.90 4.20
C GLU A 40 -1.34 11.09 4.93
N ASP A 41 -2.45 10.84 4.22
CA ASP A 41 -3.56 10.04 4.74
C ASP A 41 -3.18 8.58 4.98
N SER A 42 -3.88 7.90 5.89
CA SER A 42 -3.77 6.44 6.00
C SER A 42 -4.26 5.77 4.71
N GLY A 43 -3.56 4.72 4.27
CA GLY A 43 -3.88 4.09 3.00
C GLY A 43 -2.84 3.11 2.51
N ILE A 44 -3.09 2.58 1.32
CA ILE A 44 -2.16 1.80 0.52
C ILE A 44 -1.51 2.74 -0.48
N TYR A 45 -0.19 2.83 -0.42
CA TYR A 45 0.62 3.69 -1.27
C TYR A 45 1.43 2.85 -2.24
N TYR A 46 1.36 3.21 -3.50
CA TYR A 46 2.10 2.56 -4.56
C TYR A 46 3.16 3.50 -5.14
N ASP A 47 4.43 3.20 -4.87
CA ASP A 47 5.58 3.88 -5.46
C ASP A 47 5.81 3.35 -6.88
N THR A 48 5.34 4.10 -7.87
CA THR A 48 5.38 3.67 -9.29
C THR A 48 6.80 3.62 -9.86
N ALA A 49 7.77 4.31 -9.26
CA ALA A 49 9.16 4.24 -9.68
C ALA A 49 9.85 2.96 -9.20
N ASN A 50 9.59 2.56 -7.96
CA ASN A 50 10.24 1.41 -7.33
C ASN A 50 9.37 0.15 -7.27
N GLY A 51 8.11 0.24 -7.69
CA GLY A 51 7.15 -0.87 -7.65
C GLY A 51 6.75 -1.22 -6.22
N ASP A 52 7.03 -0.36 -5.25
CA ASP A 52 6.88 -0.69 -3.84
C ASP A 52 5.46 -0.39 -3.37
N VAL A 53 4.87 -1.36 -2.67
CA VAL A 53 3.56 -1.19 -2.04
C VAL A 53 3.77 -1.00 -0.54
N TRP A 54 3.26 0.11 -0.03
CA TRP A 54 3.35 0.53 1.35
C TRP A 54 1.96 0.59 1.97
N TYR A 55 1.89 0.33 3.27
CA TYR A 55 0.71 0.56 4.09
C TYR A 55 1.03 1.63 5.13
N ASN A 56 0.29 2.73 5.06
CA ASN A 56 0.28 3.78 6.08
C ASN A 56 -0.91 3.55 7.03
N PRO A 57 -0.68 3.15 8.29
CA PRO A 57 -1.75 2.88 9.24
C PRO A 57 -2.42 4.15 9.78
N THR A 58 -1.79 5.32 9.67
CA THR A 58 -2.25 6.55 10.34
C THR A 58 -2.11 7.80 9.48
N THR A 59 -3.20 8.58 9.40
CA THR A 59 -3.18 9.93 8.84
C THR A 59 -2.33 10.88 9.70
N ASP A 60 -1.63 11.81 9.05
CA ASP A 60 -0.87 12.91 9.66
C ASP A 60 0.30 12.48 10.58
N LYS A 61 0.72 11.21 10.52
CA LYS A 61 1.82 10.69 11.34
C LYS A 61 2.85 9.99 10.47
N GLY A 62 4.00 10.64 10.32
CA GLY A 62 5.12 10.06 9.58
C GLY A 62 5.88 8.99 10.36
N GLY A 63 6.54 8.10 9.63
CA GLY A 63 7.50 7.13 10.17
C GLY A 63 6.95 5.77 10.57
N ASP A 64 5.65 5.52 10.41
CA ASP A 64 5.03 4.22 10.72
C ASP A 64 4.45 3.47 9.52
N SER A 65 4.65 4.00 8.31
CA SER A 65 4.43 3.25 7.08
C SER A 65 5.33 2.01 6.99
N VAL A 66 4.74 0.93 6.48
CA VAL A 66 5.42 -0.35 6.31
C VAL A 66 5.36 -0.78 4.86
N LYS A 67 6.51 -1.13 4.29
CA LYS A 67 6.57 -1.76 2.97
C LYS A 67 6.04 -3.19 3.07
N ILE A 68 5.00 -3.49 2.31
CA ILE A 68 4.35 -4.82 2.30
C ILE A 68 5.01 -5.71 1.25
N CYS A 69 5.21 -5.19 0.05
CA CYS A 69 5.83 -5.94 -1.05
C CYS A 69 6.44 -5.00 -2.11
N THR A 70 7.10 -5.60 -3.10
CA THR A 70 7.56 -4.95 -4.33
C THR A 70 7.00 -5.73 -5.50
N LEU A 71 6.29 -5.05 -6.39
CA LEU A 71 5.83 -5.61 -7.66
C LEU A 71 7.03 -5.80 -8.60
N ILE A 72 7.11 -6.98 -9.21
CA ILE A 72 8.14 -7.32 -10.18
C ILE A 72 7.70 -6.81 -11.57
N GLY A 73 8.61 -6.15 -12.28
CA GLY A 73 8.37 -5.58 -13.62
C GLY A 73 9.37 -4.46 -13.93
N VAL A 74 9.34 -3.86 -15.12
CA VAL A 74 10.12 -2.64 -15.41
C VAL A 74 9.31 -1.37 -15.15
N PRO A 75 9.93 -0.24 -14.77
CA PRO A 75 9.24 1.05 -14.66
C PRO A 75 8.45 1.36 -15.94
N GLY A 76 7.13 1.55 -15.82
CA GLY A 76 6.18 1.66 -16.94
C GLY A 76 5.25 0.45 -17.10
N GLU A 77 5.74 -0.77 -16.94
CA GLU A 77 4.90 -1.99 -16.92
C GLU A 77 4.20 -2.17 -15.57
N ARG A 78 4.77 -1.62 -14.50
CA ARG A 78 4.24 -1.79 -13.14
C ARG A 78 2.98 -0.97 -12.90
N ALA A 79 2.81 0.17 -13.56
CA ALA A 79 1.56 0.94 -13.51
C ALA A 79 0.44 0.21 -14.26
N SER A 80 0.80 -0.52 -15.33
CA SER A 80 -0.13 -1.35 -16.11
C SER A 80 -0.48 -2.72 -15.48
N LEU A 81 -0.05 -2.98 -14.23
CA LEU A 81 -0.41 -4.19 -13.47
C LEU A 81 -1.63 -3.97 -12.55
N LEU A 82 -2.08 -2.72 -12.38
CA LEU A 82 -3.14 -2.37 -11.42
C LEU A 82 -4.46 -1.95 -12.09
N ASP A 83 -4.43 -1.77 -13.40
CA ASP A 83 -5.53 -1.58 -14.34
C ASP A 83 -6.04 -2.93 -14.90
N ASN A 84 -6.32 -3.87 -13.97
CA ASN A 84 -7.04 -5.14 -14.21
C ASN A 84 -6.24 -6.22 -14.97
N VAL A 85 -4.92 -6.14 -15.02
CA VAL A 85 -4.07 -7.20 -15.60
C VAL A 85 -3.53 -8.10 -14.48
N ASP A 86 -3.85 -9.39 -14.52
CA ASP A 86 -3.35 -10.38 -13.57
C ASP A 86 -1.82 -10.33 -13.45
N ILE A 87 -1.30 -10.17 -12.22
CA ILE A 87 0.13 -10.29 -11.94
C ILE A 87 0.53 -11.75 -12.19
N THR A 88 1.16 -12.00 -13.33
CA THR A 88 1.71 -13.33 -13.63
C THR A 88 3.03 -13.49 -12.88
N TYR A 89 3.01 -14.26 -11.80
CA TYR A 89 4.22 -14.65 -11.08
C TYR A 89 4.91 -15.82 -11.79
N SER A 90 6.21 -15.69 -12.08
CA SER A 90 7.08 -16.82 -12.46
C SER A 90 8.24 -16.91 -11.46
N ALA A 91 8.39 -18.08 -10.83
CA ALA A 91 9.45 -18.42 -9.88
C ALA A 91 10.80 -18.68 -10.58
#